data_AF-A0A645IZC0-F1
#
_entry.id   AF-A0A645IZC0-F1
#
_cell.length_a   1.000
_cell.length_b   1.000
_cell.length_c   1.000
_cell.angle_alpha   90.00
_cell.angle_beta   90.00
_cell.angle_gamma   90.00
#
_symmetry.space_group_name_H-M   'P 1'
#
loop_
_entity.id
_entity.type
_entity.pdbx_description
1 polymer ?
#
loop_
_entity_poly.entity_id
_entity_poly.type
_entity_poly.pdbx_seq_one_letter_code
_entity_poly.pdbx_strand_id
1 'polypeptide(L)'
;MYRMRTLAERKVKSHEAMNYFLRVLCDVQPGNLESSGLANERALKRVQALYDGQGKGAELEAAKGTAWGLLNAVTEYVDHERRARSTEYRMDSAWFGQGAVLKQRALDTALQLVA
;
A
#
# COMPACT_ATOMS: atom_id res chain seq x y z
N MET A 1 1.95 1.73 21.71
CA MET A 1 1.83 2.91 20.81
C MET A 1 3.04 3.15 19.89
N TYR A 2 4.15 2.41 19.98
CA TYR A 2 5.36 2.70 19.18
C TYR A 2 5.33 2.32 17.69
N ARG A 3 4.37 1.47 17.26
CA ARG A 3 4.39 0.82 15.93
C ARG A 3 4.42 1.80 14.76
N MET A 4 3.62 2.88 14.78
CA MET A 4 3.54 3.82 13.65
C MET A 4 4.76 4.74 13.55
N ARG A 5 5.34 5.12 14.69
CA ARG A 5 6.60 5.88 14.71
C ARG A 5 7.74 5.08 14.09
N THR A 6 7.83 3.80 14.40
CA THR A 6 8.82 2.90 13.81
C THR A 6 8.69 2.81 12.29
N LEU A 7 7.46 2.76 11.75
CA LEU A 7 7.23 2.78 10.31
C LEU A 7 7.70 4.09 9.64
N ALA A 8 7.52 5.23 10.31
CA ALA A 8 7.96 6.53 9.81
C ALA A 8 9.49 6.68 9.84
N GLU A 9 10.17 6.04 10.77
CA GLU A 9 11.64 6.08 10.90
C GLU A 9 12.33 5.05 9.97
N ARG A 10 11.64 3.97 9.58
CA ARG A 10 12.16 2.95 8.65
C ARG A 10 12.17 3.44 7.22
N LYS A 11 13.34 3.84 6.72
CA LYS A 11 13.59 4.12 5.28
C LYS A 11 13.54 2.84 4.46
N VAL A 12 12.98 2.89 3.25
CA VAL A 12 12.76 1.72 2.38
C VAL A 12 13.49 1.91 1.05
N LYS A 13 14.20 0.87 0.59
CA LYS A 13 14.85 0.85 -0.73
C LYS A 13 13.82 0.59 -1.85
N SER A 14 14.09 1.05 -3.07
CA SER A 14 13.15 0.93 -4.20
C SER A 14 12.68 -0.51 -4.48
N HIS A 15 13.58 -1.50 -4.38
CA HIS A 15 13.20 -2.90 -4.58
C HIS A 15 12.35 -3.46 -3.42
N GLU A 16 12.58 -3.01 -2.19
CA GLU A 16 11.75 -3.38 -1.03
C GLU A 16 10.34 -2.80 -1.19
N ALA A 17 10.22 -1.55 -1.67
CA ALA A 17 8.93 -0.92 -1.95
C ALA A 17 8.13 -1.68 -3.02
N MET A 18 8.77 -2.04 -4.13
CA MET A 18 8.12 -2.81 -5.19
C MET A 18 7.66 -4.19 -4.69
N ASN A 19 8.51 -4.90 -3.93
CA ASN A 19 8.15 -6.19 -3.34
C ASN A 19 6.97 -6.06 -2.36
N TYR A 20 6.96 -5.01 -1.54
CA TYR A 20 5.83 -4.69 -0.67
C TYR A 20 4.53 -4.53 -1.47
N PHE A 21 4.52 -3.72 -2.54
CA PHE A 21 3.30 -3.52 -3.33
C PHE A 21 2.85 -4.80 -4.04
N LEU A 22 3.78 -5.62 -4.53
CA LEU A 22 3.47 -6.93 -5.12
C LEU A 22 2.81 -7.86 -4.09
N ARG A 23 3.36 -7.95 -2.87
CA ARG A 23 2.76 -8.76 -1.79
C ARG A 23 1.36 -8.29 -1.43
N VAL A 24 1.17 -6.97 -1.29
CA VAL A 24 -0.11 -6.40 -0.86
C VAL A 24 -1.19 -6.56 -1.94
N LEU A 25 -0.90 -6.12 -3.16
CA LEU A 25 -1.90 -6.04 -4.24
C LEU A 25 -2.12 -7.37 -4.95
N CYS A 26 -1.09 -8.19 -5.12
CA CYS A 26 -1.16 -9.42 -5.88
C CYS A 26 -1.23 -10.68 -5.02
N ASP A 27 -1.17 -10.55 -3.68
CA ASP A 27 -1.13 -11.68 -2.74
C ASP A 27 0.01 -12.67 -3.04
N VAL A 28 1.10 -12.15 -3.60
CA VAL A 28 2.26 -12.97 -3.97
C VAL A 28 3.02 -13.31 -2.71
N GLN A 29 2.90 -14.55 -2.26
CA GLN A 29 3.75 -15.09 -1.21
C GLN A 29 5.18 -15.26 -1.73
N PRO A 30 6.21 -15.10 -0.87
CA PRO A 30 7.59 -15.39 -1.27
C PRO A 30 7.69 -16.86 -1.71
N GLY A 31 7.87 -17.08 -3.01
CA GLY A 31 8.02 -18.41 -3.62
C GLY A 31 7.00 -18.75 -4.70
N ASN A 32 5.93 -17.97 -4.90
CA ASN A 32 4.88 -18.27 -5.90
C ASN A 32 4.58 -17.07 -6.81
N LEU A 33 5.51 -16.75 -7.71
CA LEU A 33 5.44 -15.59 -8.62
C LEU A 33 4.48 -15.77 -9.81
N GLU A 34 3.89 -16.95 -10.00
CA GLU A 34 3.23 -17.32 -11.27
C GLU A 34 1.76 -16.91 -11.41
N SER A 35 1.07 -16.43 -10.35
CA SER A 35 -0.41 -16.43 -10.35
C SER A 35 -1.13 -15.09 -10.60
N SER A 36 -0.44 -13.95 -10.79
CA SER A 36 -1.13 -12.64 -10.66
C SER A 36 -0.61 -11.49 -11.52
N GLY A 37 0.32 -11.75 -12.44
CA GLY A 37 1.17 -10.72 -13.07
C GLY A 37 0.48 -9.62 -13.91
N LEU A 38 -0.77 -9.81 -14.37
CA LEU A 38 -1.40 -8.87 -15.31
C LEU A 38 -2.62 -8.12 -14.76
N ALA A 39 -3.33 -8.67 -13.76
CA ALA A 39 -4.58 -8.06 -13.29
C ALA A 39 -4.38 -6.74 -12.54
N ASN A 40 -3.19 -6.54 -11.96
CA ASN A 40 -2.92 -5.43 -11.03
C ASN A 40 -1.85 -4.44 -11.51
N GLU A 41 -1.36 -4.52 -12.75
CA GLU A 41 -0.29 -3.63 -13.24
C GLU A 41 -0.65 -2.14 -13.08
N ARG A 42 -1.90 -1.77 -13.37
CA ARG A 42 -2.38 -0.38 -13.20
C ARG A 42 -2.41 0.05 -11.73
N ALA A 43 -2.81 -0.87 -10.84
CA ALA A 43 -2.82 -0.61 -9.41
C ALA A 43 -1.39 -0.43 -8.88
N LEU A 44 -0.47 -1.30 -9.28
CA LEU A 44 0.96 -1.24 -8.94
C LEU A 44 1.59 0.08 -9.38
N LYS A 45 1.43 0.46 -10.65
CA LYS A 45 1.93 1.75 -11.16
C LYS A 45 1.34 2.92 -10.38
N ARG A 46 0.06 2.85 -10.00
CA ARG A 46 -0.58 3.96 -9.28
C ARG A 46 -0.09 4.09 -7.84
N VAL A 47 -0.04 3.00 -7.07
CA VAL A 47 0.49 3.06 -5.69
C VAL A 47 1.96 3.46 -5.65
N GLN A 48 2.74 3.03 -6.65
CA GLN A 48 4.13 3.47 -6.80
C GLN A 48 4.21 4.98 -7.03
N ALA A 49 3.42 5.53 -7.96
CA ALA A 49 3.38 6.97 -8.20
C ALA A 49 2.92 7.77 -6.97
N LEU A 50 1.94 7.25 -6.20
CA LEU A 50 1.50 7.87 -4.96
C LEU A 50 2.62 7.92 -3.91
N TYR A 51 3.38 6.84 -3.78
CA TYR A 51 4.54 6.76 -2.89
C TYR A 51 5.69 7.68 -3.33
N ASP A 52 5.90 7.81 -4.65
CA ASP A 52 6.95 8.64 -5.25
C ASP A 52 6.59 10.13 -5.36
N GLY A 53 5.68 10.62 -4.50
CA GLY A 53 5.40 12.05 -4.33
C GLY A 53 4.06 12.54 -4.89
N GLN A 54 3.30 11.71 -5.61
CA GLN A 54 1.96 12.13 -6.10
C GLN A 54 0.85 11.94 -5.05
N GLY A 55 1.12 11.22 -3.95
CA GLY A 55 0.18 11.02 -2.86
C GLY A 55 0.10 12.22 -1.93
N LYS A 56 -1.04 12.37 -1.26
CA LYS A 56 -1.26 13.46 -0.31
C LYS A 56 -0.30 13.32 0.87
N GLY A 57 0.57 14.31 1.02
CA GLY A 57 1.58 14.30 2.09
C GLY A 57 2.73 13.30 1.87
N ALA A 58 2.88 12.75 0.65
CA ALA A 58 3.98 11.82 0.33
C ALA A 58 5.38 12.47 0.50
N GLU A 59 5.46 13.80 0.33
CA GLU A 59 6.70 14.56 0.51
C GLU A 59 6.99 14.94 1.98
N LEU A 60 6.11 14.63 2.93
CA LEU A 60 6.38 14.87 4.35
C LEU A 60 7.52 13.98 4.85
N GLU A 61 8.37 14.48 5.74
CA GLU A 61 9.53 13.75 6.30
C GLU A 61 9.18 12.35 6.84
N ALA A 62 8.02 12.24 7.50
CA ALA A 62 7.55 10.98 8.07
C ALA A 62 7.11 9.95 7.00
N ALA A 63 6.77 10.38 5.78
CA ALA A 63 6.25 9.54 4.70
C ALA A 63 7.27 9.30 3.58
N LYS A 64 8.07 10.31 3.24
CA LYS A 64 8.96 10.29 2.09
C LYS A 64 10.01 9.19 2.21
N GLY A 65 9.87 8.16 1.36
CA GLY A 65 10.79 7.03 1.32
C GLY A 65 10.71 6.11 2.54
N THR A 66 9.61 6.11 3.30
CA THR A 66 9.46 5.35 4.55
C THR A 66 8.43 4.22 4.43
N ALA A 67 8.47 3.26 5.36
CA ALA A 67 7.44 2.22 5.45
C ALA A 67 6.06 2.81 5.78
N TRP A 68 6.02 3.95 6.48
CA TRP A 68 4.79 4.73 6.65
C TRP A 68 4.25 5.29 5.33
N GLY A 69 5.13 5.80 4.46
CA GLY A 69 4.75 6.23 3.11
C GLY A 69 4.14 5.11 2.28
N LEU A 70 4.69 3.90 2.36
CA LEU A 70 4.14 2.73 1.67
C LEU A 70 2.70 2.43 2.09
N LEU A 71 2.43 2.46 3.41
CA LEU A 71 1.09 2.26 3.95
C LEU A 71 0.14 3.36 3.45
N ASN A 72 0.55 4.63 3.55
CA ASN A 72 -0.25 5.77 3.11
C ASN A 72 -0.64 5.68 1.63
N ALA A 73 0.30 5.31 0.76
CA ALA A 73 0.05 5.15 -0.68
C ALA A 73 -1.03 4.10 -0.96
N VAL A 74 -1.02 2.97 -0.24
CA VAL A 74 -2.05 1.93 -0.37
C VAL A 74 -3.38 2.42 0.18
N THR A 75 -3.41 3.07 1.34
CA THR A 75 -4.67 3.56 1.92
C THR A 75 -5.30 4.63 1.05
N GLU A 76 -4.52 5.56 0.49
CA GLU A 76 -5.01 6.58 -0.43
C GLU A 76 -5.57 5.95 -1.70
N TYR A 77 -4.86 4.99 -2.28
CA TYR A 77 -5.36 4.27 -3.45
C TYR A 77 -6.71 3.59 -3.16
N VAL A 78 -6.84 2.86 -2.05
CA VAL A 78 -8.08 2.16 -1.68
C VAL A 78 -9.22 3.15 -1.45
N ASP A 79 -8.95 4.20 -0.67
CA ASP A 79 -9.99 5.10 -0.17
C ASP A 79 -10.44 6.11 -1.23
N HIS A 80 -9.60 6.43 -2.21
CA HIS A 80 -9.89 7.49 -3.18
C HIS A 80 -9.83 7.09 -4.65
N GLU A 81 -9.00 6.12 -5.05
CA GLU A 81 -8.66 5.96 -6.47
C GLU A 81 -9.01 4.60 -7.08
N ARG A 82 -9.15 3.56 -6.25
CA ARG A 82 -9.49 2.21 -6.70
C ARG A 82 -10.82 2.23 -7.46
N ARG A 83 -10.92 1.64 -8.64
CA ARG A 83 -12.17 1.67 -9.41
C ARG A 83 -13.32 1.04 -8.61
N ALA A 84 -14.45 1.74 -8.54
CA ALA A 84 -15.65 1.33 -7.84
C ALA A 84 -16.89 1.71 -8.66
N ARG A 85 -17.99 0.97 -8.48
CA ARG A 85 -19.26 1.22 -9.20
C ARG A 85 -19.94 2.54 -8.79
N SER A 86 -19.73 2.97 -7.55
CA SER A 86 -20.23 4.23 -7.00
C SER A 86 -19.35 4.67 -5.83
N THR A 87 -19.50 5.92 -5.40
CA THR A 87 -18.80 6.48 -4.23
C THR A 87 -19.21 5.78 -2.93
N GLU A 88 -20.49 5.47 -2.75
CA GLU A 88 -20.99 4.75 -1.58
C GLU A 88 -20.39 3.35 -1.50
N TYR A 89 -20.34 2.62 -2.63
CA TYR A 89 -19.72 1.30 -2.67
C TYR A 89 -18.21 1.35 -2.38
N ARG A 90 -17.53 2.41 -2.81
CA ARG A 90 -16.11 2.62 -2.46
C ARG A 90 -15.97 2.77 -0.95
N MET A 91 -16.78 3.63 -0.34
CA MET A 91 -16.73 3.89 1.10
C MET A 91 -17.01 2.62 1.92
N ASP A 92 -18.07 1.90 1.57
CA ASP A 92 -18.43 0.62 2.20
C ASP A 92 -17.29 -0.42 2.05
N SER A 93 -16.74 -0.57 0.85
CA SER A 93 -15.61 -1.48 0.60
C SER A 93 -14.35 -1.06 1.39
N ALA A 94 -14.07 0.24 1.47
CA ALA A 94 -12.93 0.79 2.19
C ALA A 94 -13.03 0.63 3.71
N TRP A 95 -14.24 0.61 4.27
CA TRP A 95 -14.48 0.49 5.71
C TRP A 95 -14.72 -0.94 6.17
N PHE A 96 -15.48 -1.73 5.40
CA PHE A 96 -16.00 -3.03 5.85
C PHE A 96 -15.79 -4.17 4.84
N GLY A 97 -15.38 -3.86 3.62
CA GLY A 97 -15.24 -4.86 2.55
C GLY A 97 -13.79 -5.20 2.18
N GLN A 98 -13.58 -5.51 0.91
CA GLN A 98 -12.26 -5.89 0.37
C GLN A 98 -11.21 -4.77 0.52
N GLY A 99 -11.63 -3.51 0.52
CA GLY A 99 -10.73 -2.38 0.78
C GLY A 99 -10.17 -2.40 2.20
N ALA A 100 -11.02 -2.69 3.19
CA ALA A 100 -10.58 -2.83 4.58
C ALA A 100 -9.57 -3.98 4.75
N VAL A 101 -9.84 -5.14 4.14
CA VAL A 101 -8.92 -6.29 4.15
C VAL A 101 -7.58 -5.93 3.50
N LEU A 102 -7.60 -5.21 2.37
CA LEU A 102 -6.38 -4.80 1.69
C LEU A 102 -5.55 -3.82 2.53
N LYS A 103 -6.20 -2.87 3.22
CA LYS A 103 -5.52 -1.94 4.15
C LYS A 103 -4.93 -2.67 5.36
N GLN A 104 -5.63 -3.66 5.90
CA GLN A 104 -5.10 -4.49 6.98
C GLN A 104 -3.85 -5.26 6.54
N ARG A 105 -3.91 -5.91 5.36
CA ARG A 105 -2.76 -6.59 4.75
C ARG A 105 -1.58 -5.64 4.52
N ALA A 106 -1.85 -4.43 4.03
CA ALA A 106 -0.84 -3.40 3.84
C ALA A 106 -0.13 -3.07 5.16
N LEU A 107 -0.90 -2.85 6.23
CA LEU A 107 -0.35 -2.60 7.56
C LEU A 107 0.49 -3.78 8.06
N ASP A 108 -0.03 -5.01 7.97
CA ASP A 108 0.67 -6.20 8.44
C ASP A 108 1.99 -6.44 7.67
N THR A 109 1.97 -6.20 6.36
CA THR A 109 3.17 -6.31 5.51
C THR A 109 4.19 -5.22 5.84
N ALA A 110 3.74 -3.99 6.11
CA ALA A 110 4.62 -2.89 6.50
C ALA A 110 5.28 -3.16 7.85
N LEU A 111 4.54 -3.76 8.79
CA LEU A 111 5.03 -4.13 10.10
C LEU A 111 6.10 -5.23 10.04
N GLN A 112 6.08 -6.11 9.03
CA GLN A 112 7.15 -7.08 8.80
C GLN A 112 8.47 -6.45 8.38
N LEU A 113 8.46 -5.22 7.83
CA LEU A 113 9.69 -4.50 7.43
C LEU A 113 10.45 -3.89 8.63
N VAL A 114 9.80 -3.84 9.78
CA VAL A 114 10.32 -3.28 11.04
C VAL A 114 10.37 -4.30 12.18
N ALA A 115 9.99 -5.56 11.90
CA ALA A 115 10.06 -6.67 12.84
C ALA A 115 11.47 -7.25 12.95
#